data_AF-A0A944C8M6-F1
#
_entry.id   AF-A0A944C8M6-F1
#
_cell.length_a   1.000
_cell.length_b   1.000
_cell.length_c   1.000
_cell.angle_alpha   90.00
_cell.angle_beta   90.00
_cell.angle_gamma   90.00
#
_symmetry.space_group_name_H-M   'P 1'
#
loop_
_entity.id
_entity.type
_entity.pdbx_description
1 polymer ?
#
loop_
_entity_poly.entity_id
_entity_poly.type
_entity_poly.pdbx_seq_one_letter_code
_entity_poly.pdbx_strand_id
1 'polypeptide(L)'
;PITKEYIAQKLDKYLEKLTECFCRCPILLVSQPYDGRKLDNYIECGKIVRAFAEKHPERNIMYLDGKTVFKGIPTDRVTLSAYLTNDYGNMVLADRIIKIAEAFISTI
;
A
#
# COMPACT_ATOMS: atom_id res chain seq x y z
N PRO A 1 21.79 8.98 -5.33
CA PRO A 1 21.05 7.74 -4.98
C PRO A 1 19.88 8.09 -4.05
N ILE A 2 18.72 7.46 -4.25
CA ILE A 2 17.59 7.62 -3.32
C ILE A 2 17.86 6.73 -2.09
N THR A 3 17.97 7.31 -0.90
CA THR A 3 18.23 6.58 0.36
C THR A 3 16.93 6.25 1.10
N LYS A 4 16.98 5.34 2.08
CA LYS A 4 15.82 4.99 2.91
C LYS A 4 15.35 6.17 3.76
N GLU A 5 16.28 6.94 4.33
CA GLU A 5 16.00 8.14 5.12
C GLU A 5 15.30 9.21 4.27
N TYR A 6 15.74 9.39 3.02
CA TYR A 6 15.09 10.31 2.09
C TYR A 6 13.66 9.89 1.79
N ILE A 7 13.43 8.60 1.51
CA ILE A 7 12.08 8.06 1.27
C ILE A 7 11.19 8.28 2.50
N ALA A 8 11.71 8.00 3.69
CA ALA A 8 10.97 8.16 4.94
C ALA A 8 10.55 9.62 5.18
N GLN A 9 11.48 10.57 5.07
CA GLN A 9 11.18 11.99 5.22
C GLN A 9 10.17 12.50 4.20
N LYS A 10 10.26 12.03 2.95
CA LYS A 10 9.32 12.42 1.90
C LYS A 10 7.93 11.81 2.13
N LEU A 11 7.87 10.56 2.56
CA LEU A 11 6.62 9.86 2.83
C LEU A 11 5.89 10.47 4.03
N ASP A 12 6.60 10.75 5.11
CA ASP A 12 6.04 11.39 6.31
C ASP A 12 5.40 12.75 5.98
N LYS A 13 6.15 13.63 5.31
CA LYS A 13 5.64 14.92 4.82
C LYS A 13 4.47 14.78 3.85
N TYR A 14 4.42 13.70 3.08
CA TYR A 14 3.31 13.42 2.18
C TYR A 14 2.06 12.99 2.94
N LEU A 15 2.19 12.13 3.96
CA LEU A 15 1.09 11.69 4.81
C LEU A 15 0.49 12.86 5.59
N GLU A 16 1.32 13.75 6.14
CA GLU A 16 0.85 14.98 6.80
C GLU A 16 -0.03 15.81 5.85
N LYS A 17 0.50 16.16 4.67
CA LYS A 17 -0.24 16.95 3.68
C LYS A 17 -1.51 16.27 3.20
N LEU A 18 -1.44 14.96 2.93
CA LEU A 18 -2.57 14.18 2.45
C LEU A 18 -3.70 14.20 3.49
N THR A 19 -3.37 13.98 4.76
CA THR A 19 -4.35 13.93 5.85
C THR A 19 -4.84 15.30 6.28
N GLU A 20 -4.10 16.38 6.04
CA GLU A 20 -4.61 17.75 6.16
C GLU A 20 -5.68 18.04 5.10
N CYS A 21 -5.40 17.70 3.84
CA CYS A 21 -6.34 17.92 2.74
C CYS A 21 -7.59 17.04 2.84
N PHE A 22 -7.44 15.82 3.36
CA PHE A 22 -8.51 14.81 3.42
C PHE A 22 -8.80 14.38 4.86
N CYS A 23 -8.87 15.34 5.77
CA CYS A 23 -8.94 15.11 7.23
C CYS A 23 -10.15 14.30 7.73
N ARG A 24 -11.13 14.02 6.88
CA ARG A 24 -12.32 13.20 7.18
C ARG A 24 -12.46 11.97 6.28
N CYS A 25 -11.56 11.78 5.33
CA CYS A 25 -11.64 10.65 4.40
C CYS A 25 -10.78 9.49 4.91
N PRO A 26 -11.31 8.26 4.94
CA PRO A 26 -10.49 7.07 5.07
C PRO A 26 -9.47 7.01 3.92
N ILE A 27 -8.21 6.78 4.24
CA ILE A 27 -7.13 6.69 3.25
C ILE A 27 -6.54 5.28 3.29
N LEU A 28 -6.66 4.53 2.20
CA LEU A 28 -6.00 3.25 2.01
C LEU A 28 -4.80 3.41 1.07
N LEU A 29 -3.59 3.22 1.60
CA LEU A 29 -2.36 3.22 0.82
C LEU A 29 -1.95 1.79 0.47
N VAL A 30 -1.86 1.50 -0.83
CA VAL A 30 -1.53 0.17 -1.34
C VAL A 30 -0.15 0.20 -1.99
N SER A 31 0.75 -0.71 -1.59
CA SER A 31 2.06 -0.85 -2.25
C SER A 31 1.95 -1.64 -3.55
N GLN A 32 2.95 -1.49 -4.42
CA GLN A 32 3.01 -2.28 -5.64
C GLN A 32 3.17 -3.77 -5.30
N PRO A 33 2.38 -4.67 -5.92
CA PRO A 33 2.44 -6.10 -5.62
C PRO A 33 3.70 -6.77 -6.19
N TYR A 34 4.23 -6.26 -7.30
CA TYR A 34 5.42 -6.76 -7.94
C TYR A 34 6.35 -5.60 -8.27
N ASP A 35 7.60 -5.72 -7.83
CA ASP A 35 8.70 -4.93 -8.38
C ASP A 35 9.90 -5.87 -8.56
N GLY A 36 10.19 -6.18 -9.83
CA GLY A 36 11.35 -6.99 -10.22
C GLY A 36 12.70 -6.43 -9.76
N ARG A 37 12.75 -5.17 -9.28
CA ARG A 37 13.95 -4.57 -8.69
C ARG A 37 14.22 -4.99 -7.25
N LYS A 38 13.35 -5.82 -6.62
CA LYS A 38 13.49 -6.30 -5.23
C LYS A 38 13.86 -5.18 -4.25
N LEU A 39 13.23 -4.02 -4.37
CA LEU A 39 13.54 -2.91 -3.48
C LEU A 39 13.03 -3.23 -2.08
N ASP A 40 13.95 -3.50 -1.14
CA ASP A 40 13.67 -3.59 0.31
C ASP A 40 12.92 -2.35 0.84
N ASN A 41 12.93 -1.26 0.07
CA ASN A 41 12.27 0.00 0.36
C ASN A 41 10.74 -0.11 0.55
N TYR A 42 10.04 -1.05 -0.10
CA TYR A 42 8.58 -1.15 0.07
C TYR A 42 8.17 -1.66 1.45
N ILE A 43 8.92 -2.61 2.01
CA ILE A 43 8.70 -3.10 3.38
C ILE A 43 8.91 -1.96 4.37
N GLU A 44 9.94 -1.14 4.14
CA GLU A 44 10.23 0.04 4.96
C GLU A 44 9.12 1.10 4.84
N CYS A 45 8.63 1.41 3.63
CA CYS A 45 7.47 2.29 3.45
C CYS A 45 6.25 1.80 4.24
N GLY A 46 5.97 0.49 4.21
CA GLY A 46 4.85 -0.09 4.95
C GLY A 46 4.99 -0.01 6.47
N LYS A 47 6.22 -0.02 7.00
CA LYS A 47 6.47 0.22 8.44
C LYS A 47 6.24 1.69 8.78
N ILE A 48 6.68 2.61 7.93
CA ILE A 48 6.54 4.06 8.13
C ILE A 48 5.05 4.46 8.14
N VAL A 49 4.26 4.00 7.15
CA VAL A 49 2.81 4.30 7.12
C VAL A 49 2.10 3.75 8.35
N ARG A 50 2.43 2.53 8.80
CA ARG A 50 1.86 1.94 10.02
C ARG A 50 2.21 2.76 11.26
N ALA A 51 3.49 3.12 11.42
CA ALA A 51 3.91 3.95 12.54
C ALA A 51 3.26 5.35 12.52
N PHE A 52 3.00 5.92 11.34
CA PHE A 52 2.24 7.16 11.20
C PHE A 52 0.78 6.98 11.62
N ALA A 53 0.11 5.92 11.15
CA ALA A 53 -1.28 5.63 11.51
C ALA A 53 -1.46 5.37 13.02
N GLU A 54 -0.49 4.69 13.65
CA GLU A 54 -0.48 4.47 15.11
C GLU A 54 -0.33 5.77 15.91
N LYS A 55 0.47 6.73 15.41
CA LYS A 55 0.65 8.05 16.02
C LYS A 55 -0.53 9.00 15.79
N HIS A 56 -1.26 8.79 14.70
CA HIS A 56 -2.34 9.64 14.22
C HIS A 56 -3.62 8.83 13.94
N PRO A 57 -4.19 8.14 14.94
CA PRO A 57 -5.35 7.27 14.74
C PRO A 57 -6.57 8.03 14.22
N GLU A 58 -6.68 9.33 14.50
CA GLU A 58 -7.76 10.20 14.03
C GLU A 58 -7.73 10.46 12.52
N ARG A 59 -6.61 10.16 11.85
CA ARG A 59 -6.43 10.41 10.42
C ARG A 59 -6.92 9.28 9.54
N ASN A 60 -7.39 8.16 10.12
CA ASN A 60 -8.01 7.05 9.40
C ASN A 60 -7.18 6.61 8.18
N ILE A 61 -5.90 6.26 8.41
CA ILE A 61 -5.02 5.74 7.36
C ILE A 61 -4.75 4.26 7.60
N MET A 62 -4.79 3.48 6.52
CA MET A 62 -4.35 2.10 6.52
C MET A 62 -3.32 1.84 5.42
N TYR A 63 -2.41 0.90 5.67
CA TYR A 63 -1.47 0.40 4.68
C TYR A 63 -1.79 -1.05 4.30
N LEU A 64 -1.88 -1.31 2.99
CA LEU A 64 -1.99 -2.65 2.42
C LEU A 64 -0.72 -3.00 1.65
N ASP A 65 -0.06 -4.08 2.06
CA ASP A 65 1.04 -4.65 1.28
C ASP A 65 0.47 -5.35 0.03
N GLY A 66 0.74 -4.80 -1.15
CA GLY A 66 0.30 -5.35 -2.43
C GLY A 66 0.71 -6.80 -2.63
N LYS A 67 1.84 -7.26 -2.06
CA LYS A 67 2.26 -8.68 -2.16
C LYS A 67 1.28 -9.61 -1.47
N THR A 68 0.66 -9.17 -0.38
CA THR A 68 -0.32 -9.98 0.36
C THR A 68 -1.60 -10.17 -0.43
N VAL A 69 -1.90 -9.26 -1.37
CA VAL A 69 -3.05 -9.37 -2.25
C VAL A 69 -2.99 -10.64 -3.09
N PHE A 70 -1.82 -11.10 -3.51
CA PHE A 70 -1.68 -12.36 -4.26
C PHE A 70 -1.33 -13.57 -3.40
N LYS A 71 -1.40 -13.46 -2.07
CA LYS A 71 -1.10 -14.58 -1.17
C LYS A 71 -1.96 -15.80 -1.53
N GLY A 72 -1.28 -16.94 -1.72
CA GLY A 72 -1.89 -18.22 -2.10
C GLY A 72 -2.08 -18.42 -3.61
N ILE A 73 -1.67 -17.48 -4.46
CA ILE A 73 -1.76 -17.59 -5.91
C ILE A 73 -0.34 -17.62 -6.50
N PRO A 74 0.00 -18.64 -7.33
CA PRO A 74 1.28 -18.68 -8.03
C PRO A 74 1.52 -17.41 -8.85
N THR A 75 2.71 -16.81 -8.72
CA THR A 75 3.06 -15.54 -9.37
C THR A 75 2.90 -15.58 -10.89
N ASP A 76 3.32 -16.68 -11.52
CA ASP A 76 3.21 -16.92 -12.96
C ASP A 76 1.75 -16.89 -13.48
N ARG A 77 0.76 -17.11 -12.62
CA ARG A 77 -0.66 -17.01 -12.99
C ARG A 77 -1.19 -15.58 -13.02
N VAL A 78 -0.56 -14.64 -12.32
CA VAL A 78 -1.06 -13.27 -12.13
C VAL A 78 -0.16 -12.19 -12.72
N THR A 79 1.00 -12.56 -13.27
CA THR A 79 1.95 -11.62 -13.87
C THR A 79 2.17 -11.85 -15.36
N LEU A 80 2.30 -10.77 -16.13
CA LEU A 80 2.85 -10.78 -17.50
C LEU A 80 4.38 -10.71 -17.51
N SER A 81 4.96 -10.07 -16.50
CA SER A 81 6.40 -9.89 -16.35
C SER A 81 6.76 -9.66 -14.88
N ALA A 82 8.04 -9.46 -14.58
CA ALA A 82 8.50 -9.11 -13.24
C ALA A 82 7.94 -7.76 -12.70
N TYR A 83 7.26 -6.97 -13.55
CA TYR A 83 6.77 -5.62 -13.24
C TYR A 83 5.28 -5.42 -13.50
N LEU A 84 4.63 -6.34 -14.23
CA LEU A 84 3.27 -6.15 -14.71
C LEU A 84 2.40 -7.34 -14.33
N THR A 85 1.24 -7.04 -13.77
CA THR A 85 0.14 -7.98 -13.59
C THR A 85 -0.55 -8.25 -14.93
N ASN A 86 -1.03 -9.47 -15.13
CA ASN A 86 -1.92 -9.80 -16.26
C ASN A 86 -3.38 -9.45 -15.90
N ASP A 87 -4.30 -9.61 -16.85
CA ASP A 87 -5.72 -9.26 -16.65
C ASP A 87 -6.34 -10.01 -15.47
N TYR A 88 -6.04 -11.30 -15.32
CA TYR A 88 -6.48 -12.10 -14.18
C TYR A 88 -5.91 -11.55 -12.86
N GLY A 89 -4.63 -11.19 -12.83
CA GLY A 89 -3.98 -10.55 -11.69
C GLY A 89 -4.61 -9.21 -11.34
N ASN A 90 -4.93 -8.37 -12.31
CA ASN A 90 -5.62 -7.09 -12.09
C ASN A 90 -7.02 -7.29 -11.52
N MET A 91 -7.77 -8.29 -12.00
CA MET A 91 -9.09 -8.63 -11.48
C MET A 91 -9.01 -9.10 -10.01
N VAL A 92 -8.07 -9.98 -9.67
CA VAL A 92 -7.85 -10.44 -8.30
C VAL A 92 -7.39 -9.28 -7.39
N LEU A 93 -6.52 -8.41 -7.89
CA LEU A 93 -6.04 -7.23 -7.17
C LEU A 93 -7.21 -6.31 -6.81
N ALA A 94 -8.05 -5.97 -7.79
CA ALA A 94 -9.23 -5.12 -7.59
C ALA A 94 -10.21 -5.73 -6.58
N ASP A 95 -10.61 -6.99 -6.76
CA ASP A 95 -11.57 -7.67 -5.87
C ASP A 95 -11.11 -7.69 -4.40
N ARG A 96 -9.83 -7.99 -4.17
CA ARG A 96 -9.28 -8.04 -2.80
C ARG A 96 -9.09 -6.64 -2.21
N ILE A 97 -8.66 -5.65 -2.99
CA ILE A 97 -8.57 -4.27 -2.52
C ILE A 97 -9.96 -3.75 -2.13
N ILE A 98 -11.00 -4.03 -2.92
CA ILE A 98 -12.38 -3.63 -2.62
C ILE A 98 -12.81 -4.21 -1.28
N LYS A 99 -12.67 -5.52 -1.07
CA LYS A 99 -13.04 -6.18 0.19
C LYS A 99 -12.31 -5.60 1.40
N ILE A 100 -11.02 -5.28 1.25
CA ILE A 100 -10.21 -4.69 2.31
C ILE A 100 -10.64 -3.24 2.59
N ALA A 101 -10.92 -2.46 1.54
CA ALA A 101 -11.40 -1.09 1.67
C ALA A 101 -12.78 -1.04 2.33
N GLU A 102 -13.71 -1.94 1.96
CA GLU A 102 -15.03 -2.07 2.58
C GLU A 102 -14.92 -2.40 4.07
N ALA A 103 -14.08 -3.38 4.42
CA ALA A 103 -13.83 -3.73 5.82
C ALA A 103 -13.26 -2.53 6.60
N PHE A 104 -12.28 -1.82 6.01
CA PHE A 104 -11.68 -0.64 6.63
C PHE A 104 -12.68 0.49 6.87
N ILE A 105 -13.51 0.80 5.88
CA ILE A 105 -14.55 1.83 6.02
C ILE A 105 -15.56 1.43 7.09
N SER A 106 -15.90 0.15 7.23
CA SER A 106 -16.84 -0.31 8.26
C SER A 106 -16.33 -0.20 9.70
N THR A 107 -15.02 0.02 9.88
CA THR A 107 -14.38 0.16 11.21
C THR A 107 -14.20 1.61 11.67
N ILE A 108 -14.53 2.58 10.81
CA ILE A 108 -14.43 4.03 11.07
C ILE A 108 -15.82 4.58 11.35
#